data_AF-W5Y1M5-F1
#
_entry.id   AF-W5Y1M5-F1
#
_cell.length_a   1.000
_cell.length_b   1.000
_cell.length_c   1.000
_cell.angle_alpha   90.00
_cell.angle_beta   90.00
_cell.angle_gamma   90.00
#
_symmetry.space_group_name_H-M   'P 1'
#
loop_
_entity.id
_entity.type
_entity.pdbx_description
1 polymer ?
#
loop_
_entity_poly.entity_id
_entity_poly.type
_entity_poly.pdbx_seq_one_letter_code
_entity_poly.pdbx_strand_id
1 'polypeptide(L)'
;MSLPGGWELVLIVAVIVLLFGAKKLPDAARSLGRSMRIFKSEIKEMGNDDQAQQAPQQQITGGTTQSQVQNVQDPQQVNNPQNGQ
;
A
#
# COMPACT_ATOMS: atom_id res chain seq x y z
N MET A 1 -19.87 26.41 21.76
CA MET A 1 -20.21 25.39 20.75
C MET A 1 -19.73 24.06 21.33
N SER A 2 -20.63 23.24 21.89
CA SER A 2 -20.22 21.97 22.50
C SER A 2 -19.78 21.03 21.40
N LEU A 3 -18.51 20.58 21.45
CA LEU A 3 -18.10 19.40 20.70
C LEU A 3 -18.93 18.22 21.23
N PRO A 4 -19.54 17.39 20.37
CA PRO A 4 -20.28 16.22 20.81
C PRO A 4 -19.35 15.34 21.66
N GLY A 5 -19.84 14.92 22.82
CA GLY A 5 -19.06 14.07 23.72
C GLY A 5 -18.69 12.75 23.02
N GLY A 6 -17.61 12.09 23.44
CA GLY A 6 -17.12 10.88 22.77
C GLY A 6 -18.16 9.77 22.57
N TRP A 7 -19.22 9.75 23.38
CA TRP A 7 -20.37 8.85 23.24
C TRP A 7 -21.14 9.03 21.91
N GLU A 8 -21.28 10.25 21.40
CA GLU A 8 -22.00 10.54 20.14
C GLU A 8 -21.19 10.05 18.93
N LEU A 9 -19.85 10.18 18.98
CA LEU A 9 -18.98 9.61 17.96
C LEU A 9 -19.08 8.08 17.92
N VAL A 10 -19.21 7.42 19.08
CA VAL A 10 -19.44 5.96 19.15
C VAL A 10 -20.79 5.59 18.51
N LEU A 11 -21.86 6.34 18.77
CA LEU A 11 -23.16 6.12 18.13
C LEU A 11 -23.11 6.33 16.60
N ILE A 12 -22.46 7.40 16.13
CA ILE A 12 -22.31 7.67 14.69
C ILE A 12 -21.54 6.53 14.01
N VAL A 13 -20.43 6.08 14.61
CA VAL A 13 -19.66 4.93 14.09
C VAL A 13 -20.50 3.65 14.13
N ALA A 14 -21.30 3.41 15.17
CA ALA A 14 -22.18 2.25 15.25
C ALA A 14 -23.23 2.23 14.13
N VAL A 15 -23.84 3.37 13.80
CA VAL A 15 -24.78 3.50 12.67
C VAL A 15 -24.08 3.24 11.33
N ILE A 16 -22.89 3.79 11.10
CA ILE A 16 -22.10 3.54 9.89
C ILE A 16 -21.75 2.04 9.78
N VAL A 17 -21.34 1.40 10.88
CA VAL A 17 -21.07 -0.05 10.91
C VAL A 17 -22.34 -0.87 10.64
N LEU A 18 -23.51 -0.42 11.06
CA LEU A 18 -24.79 -1.10 10.78
C LEU A 18 -25.16 -1.04 9.29
N LEU A 19 -24.97 0.13 8.66
CA LEU A 19 -25.32 0.38 7.25
C LEU A 19 -24.33 -0.25 6.26
N PHE A 20 -23.03 -0.10 6.51
CA PHE A 20 -21.98 -0.59 5.60
C PHE A 20 -21.46 -1.99 5.96
N GLY A 21 -21.67 -2.43 7.20
CA GLY A 21 -21.19 -3.71 7.72
C GLY A 21 -19.76 -3.65 8.25
N ALA A 22 -19.52 -4.35 9.37
CA ALA A 22 -18.23 -4.38 10.08
C ALA A 22 -17.02 -4.86 9.23
N LYS A 23 -17.24 -5.53 8.09
CA LYS A 23 -16.17 -5.95 7.17
C LYS A 23 -15.83 -4.90 6.10
N LYS A 24 -16.74 -3.99 5.74
CA LYS A 24 -16.50 -3.01 4.65
C LYS A 24 -15.80 -1.75 5.14
N LEU A 25 -16.12 -1.29 6.35
CA LEU A 25 -15.48 -0.14 6.98
C LEU A 25 -13.93 -0.30 7.10
N PRO A 26 -13.38 -1.40 7.66
CA PRO A 26 -11.92 -1.58 7.73
C PRO A 26 -11.26 -1.83 6.38
N ASP A 27 -11.99 -2.36 5.40
CA ASP A 27 -11.49 -2.62 4.04
C ASP A 27 -11.34 -1.28 3.28
N ALA A 28 -12.38 -0.45 3.30
CA ALA A 28 -12.35 0.92 2.76
C ALA A 28 -11.30 1.79 3.47
N ALA A 29 -11.17 1.70 4.80
CA ALA A 29 -10.13 2.41 5.54
C ALA A 29 -8.71 1.95 5.15
N ARG A 30 -8.50 0.66 4.83
CA ARG A 30 -7.20 0.12 4.38
C ARG A 30 -6.86 0.48 2.93
N SER A 31 -7.84 0.65 2.04
CA SER A 31 -7.59 1.13 0.68
C SER A 31 -7.31 2.64 0.68
N LEU A 32 -8.17 3.43 1.34
CA LEU A 32 -7.95 4.87 1.54
C LEU A 32 -6.62 5.16 2.24
N GLY A 33 -6.27 4.43 3.31
CA GLY A 33 -5.01 4.60 4.02
C GLY A 33 -3.76 4.32 3.17
N ARG A 34 -3.84 3.38 2.20
CA ARG A 34 -2.76 3.15 1.23
C ARG A 34 -2.60 4.33 0.27
N SER A 35 -3.69 4.81 -0.33
CA SER A 35 -3.66 5.98 -1.22
C SER A 35 -3.20 7.25 -0.48
N MET A 36 -3.68 7.47 0.74
CA MET A 36 -3.26 8.59 1.58
C MET A 36 -1.78 8.53 1.96
N ARG A 37 -1.20 7.34 2.19
CA ARG A 37 0.25 7.21 2.46
C ARG A 37 1.07 7.66 1.27
N ILE A 38 0.71 7.25 0.05
CA ILE A 38 1.40 7.61 -1.20
C ILE A 38 1.32 9.13 -1.42
N PHE A 39 0.11 9.68 -1.38
CA PHE A 39 -0.14 11.12 -1.52
C PHE A 39 0.59 11.95 -0.43
N LYS A 40 0.67 11.44 0.80
CA LYS A 40 1.43 12.07 1.89
C LYS A 40 2.93 12.05 1.64
N SER A 41 3.49 10.99 1.06
CA SER A 41 4.90 10.96 0.65
C SER A 41 5.18 11.89 -0.51
N GLU A 42 4.33 11.95 -1.54
CA GLU A 42 4.50 12.84 -2.70
C GLU A 42 4.46 14.32 -2.27
N ILE A 43 3.48 14.72 -1.46
CA ILE A 43 3.42 16.08 -0.88
C ILE A 43 4.63 16.35 0.02
N LYS A 44 5.08 15.35 0.79
CA LYS A 44 6.26 15.53 1.65
C LYS A 44 7.51 15.72 0.80
N GLU A 45 7.68 14.98 -0.29
CA GLU A 45 8.82 15.10 -1.21
C GLU A 45 8.88 16.50 -1.82
N MET A 46 7.77 16.98 -2.42
CA MET A 46 7.64 18.35 -2.94
C MET A 46 7.87 19.45 -1.89
N GLY A 47 7.64 19.15 -0.60
CA GLY A 47 7.91 20.07 0.52
C GLY A 47 9.24 19.83 1.24
N ASN A 48 10.08 18.89 0.77
CA ASN A 48 11.39 18.55 1.36
C ASN A 48 12.54 18.59 0.32
N ASP A 49 12.30 19.06 -0.91
CA ASP A 49 13.35 19.33 -1.91
C ASP A 49 14.46 20.31 -1.40
N ASP A 50 14.19 21.11 -0.36
CA ASP A 50 15.20 21.92 0.34
C ASP A 50 16.06 21.14 1.36
N GLN A 51 15.71 19.92 1.77
CA GLN A 51 16.36 19.17 2.87
C GLN A 51 16.40 17.62 2.65
N ALA A 52 17.35 17.19 1.81
CA ALA A 52 18.08 15.91 1.88
C ALA A 52 17.34 14.58 2.22
N GLN A 53 17.04 13.81 1.17
CA GLN A 53 17.45 12.41 0.97
C GLN A 53 17.45 11.43 2.18
N GLN A 54 16.47 10.52 2.20
CA GLN A 54 16.57 9.22 2.91
C GLN A 54 15.63 8.16 2.31
N ALA A 55 16.20 7.03 1.88
CA ALA A 55 15.49 5.90 1.27
C ALA A 55 15.12 4.81 2.32
N PRO A 56 14.69 3.59 1.92
CA PRO A 56 13.29 3.29 1.62
C PRO A 56 12.64 2.38 2.69
N GLN A 57 11.46 2.75 3.20
CA GLN A 57 10.69 1.90 4.11
C GLN A 57 9.69 1.00 3.37
N GLN A 58 10.14 -0.22 3.06
CA GLN A 58 9.27 -1.34 2.66
C GLN A 58 8.54 -1.96 3.87
N GLN A 59 7.47 -2.73 3.60
CA GLN A 59 6.66 -3.51 4.57
C GLN A 59 5.80 -2.70 5.58
N ILE A 60 4.60 -3.11 6.04
CA ILE A 60 3.61 -4.17 5.72
C ILE A 60 2.18 -3.55 5.91
N THR A 61 0.99 -4.15 5.65
CA THR A 61 0.50 -5.47 5.20
C THR A 61 -0.88 -5.31 4.52
N GLY A 62 -1.47 -6.40 4.01
CA GLY A 62 -2.94 -6.57 3.97
C GLY A 62 -3.55 -6.87 2.60
N GLY A 63 -3.65 -8.16 2.25
CA GLY A 63 -4.41 -8.64 1.09
C GLY A 63 -3.54 -9.02 -0.10
N THR A 64 -3.53 -10.31 -0.39
CA THR A 64 -3.08 -11.01 -1.61
C THR A 64 -2.66 -10.15 -2.79
N THR A 65 -1.36 -10.16 -3.10
CA THR A 65 -0.82 -10.53 -4.43
C THR A 65 0.61 -11.03 -4.21
N GLN A 66 0.77 -12.35 -4.11
CA GLN A 66 2.05 -12.98 -4.43
C GLN A 66 2.20 -12.95 -5.95
N SER A 67 2.68 -11.83 -6.50
CA SER A 67 3.40 -11.87 -7.78
C SER A 67 4.81 -12.38 -7.49
N GLN A 68 4.87 -13.63 -7.02
CA GLN A 68 6.08 -14.42 -7.06
C GLN A 68 6.33 -14.69 -8.54
N VAL A 69 7.05 -13.77 -9.20
CA VAL A 69 7.85 -14.13 -10.38
C VAL A 69 8.93 -15.07 -9.85
N GLN A 70 8.54 -16.32 -9.63
CA GLN A 70 9.42 -17.38 -9.23
C GLN A 70 10.34 -17.58 -10.41
N ASN A 71 11.52 -17.00 -10.28
CA ASN A 71 12.78 -17.50 -10.77
C ASN A 71 12.66 -18.86 -11.51
N VAL A 72 12.48 -18.77 -12.82
CA VAL A 72 12.91 -19.79 -13.78
C VAL A 72 14.12 -19.19 -14.49
N GLN A 73 15.27 -19.25 -13.80
CA GLN A 73 16.57 -19.18 -14.45
C GLN A 73 16.67 -20.36 -15.43
N ASP A 74 16.63 -20.06 -16.73
CA ASP A 74 17.22 -20.96 -17.73
C ASP A 74 18.03 -20.18 -18.78
N PRO A 75 19.22 -19.66 -18.40
CA PRO A 75 20.24 -19.21 -19.35
C PRO A 75 21.03 -20.42 -19.89
N GLN A 76 20.34 -21.31 -20.59
CA GLN A 76 20.87 -22.40 -21.43
C GLN A 76 20.02 -22.37 -22.72
N GLN A 77 20.52 -22.18 -23.93
CA GLN A 77 21.89 -22.21 -24.45
C GLN A 77 21.93 -21.38 -25.75
N VAL A 78 22.40 -20.13 -25.70
CA VAL A 78 22.66 -19.28 -26.90
C VAL A 78 24.13 -18.88 -26.90
N ASN A 79 24.99 -19.86 -27.19
CA ASN A 79 26.30 -19.68 -27.83
C ASN A 79 26.94 -21.05 -28.12
N ASN A 80 27.06 -21.43 -29.40
CA ASN A 80 28.36 -21.76 -29.98
C ASN A 80 28.28 -21.85 -31.52
N PRO A 81 28.98 -20.99 -32.28
CA PRO A 81 29.13 -21.17 -33.72
C PRO A 81 30.19 -22.23 -34.05
N GLN A 82 29.87 -23.06 -35.04
CA GLN A 82 30.79 -23.58 -36.08
C GLN A 82 32.25 -23.85 -35.69
N ASN A 83 32.60 -25.12 -35.47
CA ASN A 83 33.95 -25.62 -35.76
C ASN A 83 33.84 -27.05 -36.34
N GLY A 84 34.61 -27.35 -37.38
CA GLY A 84 34.18 -28.29 -38.42
C GLY A 84 34.81 -29.68 -38.41
N GLN A 85 34.00 -30.66 -38.82
CA GLN A 85 34.36 -31.78 -39.72
C GLN A 85 33.17 -32.04 -40.66
#